data_AF-A0A3B6QBI5-F1
#
_entry.id   AF-A0A3B6QBI5-F1
#
_cell.length_a   1.000
_cell.length_b   1.000
_cell.length_c   1.000
_cell.angle_alpha   90.00
_cell.angle_beta   90.00
_cell.angle_gamma   90.00
#
_symmetry.space_group_name_H-M   'P 1'
#
loop_
_entity.id
_entity.type
_entity.pdbx_description
1 polymer ?
#
loop_
_entity_poly.entity_id
_entity_poly.type
_entity_poly.pdbx_seq_one_letter_code
_entity_poly.pdbx_strand_id
1 'polypeptide(L)'
;MPLPKDILRCASLTRLYIGVWNFPDIPTAHRPAFPNLHELGLFHSMVEDKKFNALLAHCPELKILSFALSYNYPSCLRIKSRSLRVVLEWVCTFDKIIVDDAPCLERLLFESFSEQRRPVKIVHASRLEVLGFLDFQLHTLEIGGTVIRAGMTMKDGALLPSLKILAVKVRFSHDKEVKMLHTLLRCFPCLETLHIMSIPSWSADRGDCAETWNSMGSSNCLSHLKTFVLHGFRGLDREQLFDSYILEKGIKTLGIVCGDSDGVLLKGNAPSGGSSGSGISVCPASSCWSFQHAIDLSVEDPFCVLRRDKARIASFAEAMRLCASLGC
;
A
#
# COMPACT_ATOMS: atom_id res chain seq x y z
N MET A 1 22.45 -9.65 21.22
CA MET A 1 22.87 -10.98 21.72
C MET A 1 22.56 -12.05 20.67
N PRO A 2 23.29 -13.17 20.57
CA PRO A 2 22.94 -14.24 19.64
C PRO A 2 21.67 -14.98 20.12
N LEU A 3 20.71 -15.22 19.21
CA LEU A 3 19.51 -15.97 19.54
C LEU A 3 19.88 -17.45 19.82
N PRO A 4 19.43 -18.06 20.94
CA PRO A 4 19.77 -19.44 21.29
C PRO A 4 19.31 -20.43 20.20
N LYS A 5 20.20 -21.33 19.76
CA LYS A 5 19.92 -22.24 18.62
C LYS A 5 18.78 -23.23 18.89
N ASP A 6 18.52 -23.58 20.15
CA ASP A 6 17.49 -24.55 20.50
C ASP A 6 16.07 -24.05 20.21
N ILE A 7 15.86 -22.72 20.21
CA ILE A 7 14.56 -22.14 19.85
C ILE A 7 14.16 -22.49 18.42
N LEU A 8 15.13 -22.65 17.51
CA LEU A 8 14.91 -23.01 16.11
C LEU A 8 14.31 -24.41 15.97
N ARG A 9 14.44 -25.27 16.99
CA ARG A 9 13.92 -26.65 16.98
C ARG A 9 12.58 -26.77 17.70
N CYS A 10 12.07 -25.67 18.27
CA CYS A 10 10.83 -25.66 19.03
C CYS A 10 9.63 -25.84 18.10
N ALA A 11 9.07 -27.05 18.06
CA ALA A 11 7.94 -27.38 17.19
C ALA A 11 6.59 -26.85 17.70
N SER A 12 6.48 -26.48 18.98
CA SER A 12 5.26 -25.86 19.53
C SER A 12 5.17 -24.36 19.22
N LEU A 13 6.23 -23.76 18.68
CA LEU A 13 6.29 -22.33 18.42
C LEU A 13 5.54 -21.99 17.12
N THR A 14 4.39 -21.32 17.27
CA THR A 14 3.55 -20.89 16.14
C THR A 14 3.66 -19.40 15.84
N ARG A 15 4.04 -18.60 16.84
CA ARG A 15 4.29 -17.16 16.71
C ARG A 15 5.56 -16.78 17.47
N LEU A 16 6.40 -15.97 16.87
CA LEU A 16 7.64 -15.49 17.46
C LEU A 16 7.84 -14.02 17.15
N TYR A 17 7.92 -13.20 18.19
CA TYR A 17 8.33 -11.81 18.08
C TYR A 17 9.60 -11.63 18.88
N ILE A 18 10.66 -11.16 18.21
CA ILE A 18 11.98 -11.01 18.83
C ILE A 18 12.54 -9.66 18.45
N GLY A 19 13.28 -9.06 19.39
CA GLY A 19 14.01 -7.83 19.09
C GLY A 19 15.36 -7.69 19.76
N VAL A 20 16.26 -6.95 19.10
CA VAL A 20 17.65 -6.74 19.55
C VAL A 20 18.50 -8.04 19.55
N TRP A 21 18.12 -9.00 18.70
CA TRP A 21 18.83 -10.28 18.54
C TRP A 21 19.61 -10.35 17.22
N ASN A 22 20.73 -11.06 17.26
CA ASN A 22 21.45 -11.50 16.07
C ASN A 22 21.06 -12.95 15.79
N PHE A 23 20.59 -13.23 14.58
CA PHE A 23 20.21 -14.59 14.21
C PHE A 23 21.43 -15.49 14.11
N PRO A 24 21.40 -16.69 14.71
CA PRO A 24 22.46 -17.66 14.55
C PRO A 24 22.52 -18.11 13.09
N ASP A 25 23.69 -18.60 12.67
CA ASP A 25 23.79 -19.32 11.42
C ASP A 25 22.84 -20.51 11.45
N ILE A 26 21.92 -20.56 10.48
CA ILE A 26 21.04 -21.70 10.27
C ILE A 26 21.85 -22.70 9.47
N PRO A 27 22.27 -23.83 10.07
CA PRO A 27 23.03 -24.83 9.34
C PRO A 27 22.16 -25.30 8.17
N THR A 28 22.73 -25.39 6.97
CA THR A 28 22.07 -25.92 5.76
C THR A 28 21.67 -27.40 5.86
N ALA A 29 21.79 -28.00 7.04
CA ALA A 29 21.35 -29.35 7.33
C ALA A 29 19.82 -29.42 7.18
N HIS A 30 19.34 -30.48 6.53
CA HIS A 30 17.99 -30.71 6.02
C HIS A 30 16.80 -30.64 7.01
N ARG A 31 16.96 -30.10 8.23
CA ARG A 31 15.87 -29.94 9.19
C ARG A 31 15.29 -28.53 9.12
N PRO A 32 13.96 -28.38 8.98
CA PRO A 32 13.29 -27.10 9.11
C PRO A 32 13.66 -26.41 10.44
N ALA A 33 13.87 -25.10 10.37
CA ALA A 33 13.93 -24.23 11.53
C ALA A 33 12.53 -23.70 11.76
N PHE A 34 12.01 -23.85 12.97
CA PHE A 34 10.65 -23.47 13.31
C PHE A 34 9.58 -24.15 12.43
N PRO A 35 9.44 -25.49 12.53
CA PRO A 35 8.63 -26.27 11.59
C PRO A 35 7.15 -25.84 11.52
N ASN A 36 6.60 -25.29 12.61
CA ASN A 36 5.19 -24.90 12.71
C ASN A 36 5.00 -23.38 12.93
N LEU A 37 6.02 -22.57 12.66
CA LEU A 37 5.94 -21.13 12.87
C LEU A 37 5.13 -20.48 11.75
N HIS A 38 4.01 -19.87 12.12
CA HIS A 38 3.12 -19.15 11.23
C HIS A 38 3.38 -17.65 11.19
N GLU A 39 3.94 -17.09 12.25
CA GLU A 39 4.16 -15.65 12.37
C GLU A 39 5.52 -15.33 12.97
N LEU A 40 6.27 -14.48 12.28
CA LEU A 40 7.56 -13.99 12.71
C LEU A 40 7.58 -12.46 12.64
N GLY A 41 7.89 -11.83 13.77
CA GLY A 41 8.16 -10.39 13.82
C GLY A 41 9.54 -10.08 14.37
N LEU A 42 10.25 -9.23 13.64
CA LEU A 42 11.63 -8.85 13.91
C LEU A 42 11.69 -7.35 14.24
N PHE A 43 12.02 -7.04 15.49
CA PHE A 43 12.11 -5.66 15.99
C PHE A 43 13.58 -5.29 16.21
N HIS A 44 14.10 -4.23 15.59
CA HIS A 44 15.48 -3.80 15.83
C HIS A 44 16.51 -4.96 15.75
N SER A 45 16.29 -5.90 14.83
CA SER A 45 17.09 -7.12 14.72
C SER A 45 17.98 -7.03 13.50
N MET A 46 19.25 -7.43 13.64
CA MET A 46 20.20 -7.44 12.53
C MET A 46 20.23 -8.83 11.92
N VAL A 47 19.75 -8.96 10.68
CA VAL A 47 19.76 -10.23 9.94
C VAL A 47 20.43 -10.00 8.59
N GLU A 48 21.59 -10.60 8.39
CA GLU A 48 22.28 -10.58 7.10
C GLU A 48 21.44 -11.26 6.00
N ASP A 49 21.51 -10.74 4.78
CA ASP A 49 20.73 -11.21 3.63
C ASP A 49 20.79 -12.75 3.45
N LYS A 50 21.98 -13.35 3.58
CA LYS A 50 22.15 -14.81 3.45
C LYS A 50 21.42 -15.59 4.55
N LYS A 51 21.48 -15.10 5.79
CA LYS A 51 20.81 -15.71 6.95
C LYS A 51 19.30 -15.56 6.84
N PHE A 52 18.83 -14.42 6.37
CA PHE A 52 17.41 -14.17 6.13
C PHE A 52 16.84 -15.11 5.04
N ASN A 53 17.54 -15.24 3.92
CA ASN A 53 17.13 -16.18 2.87
C ASN A 53 17.09 -17.63 3.38
N ALA A 54 18.08 -18.03 4.18
CA ALA A 54 18.07 -19.34 4.81
C ALA A 54 16.89 -19.50 5.77
N LEU A 55 16.57 -18.47 6.57
CA LEU A 55 15.44 -18.49 7.50
C LEU A 55 14.12 -18.73 6.76
N LEU A 56 13.84 -17.97 5.71
CA LEU A 56 12.63 -18.16 4.90
C LEU A 56 12.54 -19.55 4.27
N ALA A 57 13.66 -20.09 3.79
CA ALA A 57 13.70 -21.42 3.20
C ALA A 57 13.43 -22.55 4.22
N HIS A 58 13.68 -22.31 5.51
CA HIS A 58 13.57 -23.32 6.56
C HIS A 58 12.30 -23.19 7.41
N CYS A 59 11.47 -22.15 7.20
CA CYS A 59 10.17 -21.96 7.87
C CYS A 59 9.01 -22.25 6.90
N PRO A 60 8.66 -23.53 6.65
CA PRO A 60 7.71 -23.91 5.60
C PRO A 60 6.27 -23.42 5.87
N GLU A 61 5.89 -23.21 7.12
CA GLU A 61 4.53 -22.83 7.53
C GLU A 61 4.33 -21.32 7.76
N LEU A 62 5.35 -20.50 7.49
CA LEU A 62 5.37 -19.07 7.79
C LEU A 62 4.42 -18.30 6.89
N LYS A 63 3.37 -17.71 7.49
CA LYS A 63 2.32 -16.95 6.80
C LYS A 63 2.52 -15.44 6.93
N ILE A 64 2.98 -14.97 8.09
CA ILE A 64 3.13 -13.55 8.40
C ILE A 64 4.58 -13.27 8.73
N LEU A 65 5.18 -12.33 8.02
CA LEU A 65 6.49 -11.79 8.33
C LEU A 65 6.38 -10.29 8.54
N SER A 66 6.95 -9.80 9.63
CA SER A 66 6.94 -8.38 9.96
C SER A 66 8.32 -7.92 10.42
N PHE A 67 8.66 -6.70 10.02
CA PHE A 67 9.84 -5.99 10.49
C PHE A 67 9.39 -4.70 11.13
N ALA A 68 10.01 -4.35 12.24
CA ALA A 68 9.84 -3.05 12.83
C ALA A 68 11.16 -2.48 13.32
N LEU A 69 11.35 -1.17 13.14
CA LEU A 69 12.54 -0.46 13.63
C LEU A 69 13.86 -1.14 13.20
N SER A 70 13.90 -1.68 11.98
CA SER A 70 15.04 -2.42 11.46
C SER A 70 15.80 -1.58 10.45
N TYR A 71 17.12 -1.45 10.66
CA TYR A 71 17.97 -0.49 9.94
C TYR A 71 19.12 -1.22 9.24
N ASN A 72 19.29 -0.97 7.94
CA ASN A 72 20.45 -1.36 7.12
C ASN A 72 20.73 -2.88 7.01
N TYR A 73 19.96 -3.74 7.69
CA TYR A 73 20.10 -5.20 7.68
C TYR A 73 18.72 -5.88 7.75
N PRO A 74 18.34 -6.69 6.75
CA PRO A 74 19.05 -6.93 5.49
C PRO A 74 19.13 -5.68 4.62
N SER A 75 20.18 -5.51 3.82
CA SER A 75 20.23 -4.43 2.84
C SER A 75 19.27 -4.73 1.67
N CYS A 76 19.18 -6.02 1.30
CA CYS A 76 18.18 -6.53 0.38
C CYS A 76 17.16 -7.42 1.10
N LEU A 77 15.92 -6.95 1.24
CA LEU A 77 14.82 -7.81 1.66
C LEU A 77 14.35 -8.67 0.47
N ARG A 78 14.93 -9.86 0.30
CA ARG A 78 14.51 -10.83 -0.73
C ARG A 78 13.49 -11.80 -0.16
N ILE A 79 12.25 -11.68 -0.61
CA ILE A 79 11.11 -12.50 -0.19
C ILE A 79 10.96 -13.64 -1.20
N LYS A 80 11.35 -14.84 -0.77
CA LYS A 80 11.15 -16.09 -1.50
C LYS A 80 10.58 -17.13 -0.56
N SER A 81 9.27 -17.36 -0.64
CA SER A 81 8.56 -18.29 0.24
C SER A 81 7.24 -18.74 -0.41
N ARG A 82 6.94 -20.03 -0.29
CA ARG A 82 5.72 -20.62 -0.83
C ARG A 82 4.53 -20.57 0.14
N SER A 83 4.73 -20.11 1.37
CA SER A 83 3.70 -20.04 2.42
C SER A 83 3.40 -18.62 2.92
N LEU A 84 4.31 -17.67 2.70
CA LEU A 84 4.12 -16.28 3.12
C LEU A 84 2.90 -15.68 2.43
N ARG A 85 2.03 -15.07 3.24
CA ARG A 85 0.82 -14.34 2.84
C ARG A 85 0.95 -12.85 3.10
N VAL A 86 1.63 -12.44 4.18
CA VAL A 86 1.83 -11.04 4.52
C VAL A 86 3.30 -10.76 4.75
N VAL A 87 3.80 -9.69 4.13
CA VAL A 87 5.04 -9.05 4.51
C VAL A 87 4.76 -7.59 4.87
N LEU A 88 5.10 -7.24 6.11
CA LEU A 88 5.02 -5.88 6.61
C LEU A 88 6.41 -5.35 6.93
N GLU A 89 6.76 -4.24 6.29
CA GLU A 89 7.84 -3.38 6.73
C GLU A 89 7.27 -2.19 7.50
N TRP A 90 7.59 -2.07 8.78
CA TRP A 90 7.06 -1.01 9.64
C TRP A 90 8.18 -0.15 10.19
N VAL A 91 8.35 1.07 9.69
CA VAL A 91 9.38 1.99 10.18
C VAL A 91 10.74 1.26 10.05
N CYS A 92 11.14 0.94 8.81
CA CYS A 92 12.46 0.36 8.50
C CYS A 92 13.17 1.10 7.35
N THR A 93 14.47 0.81 7.15
CA THR A 93 15.32 1.38 6.09
C THR A 93 16.05 0.31 5.28
N PHE A 94 15.29 -0.51 4.55
CA PHE A 94 15.89 -1.46 3.59
C PHE A 94 16.21 -0.76 2.26
N ASP A 95 17.38 -1.04 1.67
CA ASP A 95 17.84 -0.43 0.42
C ASP A 95 17.04 -0.90 -0.80
N LYS A 96 16.55 -2.15 -0.75
CA LYS A 96 15.74 -2.76 -1.81
C LYS A 96 14.88 -3.91 -1.29
N ILE A 97 13.70 -4.06 -1.91
CA ILE A 97 12.77 -5.16 -1.63
C ILE A 97 12.55 -5.93 -2.94
N ILE A 98 12.69 -7.25 -2.87
CA ILE A 98 12.55 -8.13 -4.04
C ILE A 98 11.62 -9.27 -3.66
N VAL A 99 10.45 -9.33 -4.28
CA VAL A 99 9.53 -10.46 -4.19
C VAL A 99 9.77 -11.36 -5.40
N ASP A 100 10.28 -12.56 -5.14
CA ASP A 100 10.65 -13.54 -6.15
C ASP A 100 10.23 -14.94 -5.71
N ASP A 101 9.38 -15.61 -6.52
CA ASP A 101 8.82 -16.93 -6.22
C ASP A 101 8.07 -16.95 -4.86
N ALA A 102 7.09 -16.04 -4.74
CA ALA A 102 6.20 -15.93 -3.58
C ALA A 102 4.72 -16.06 -3.98
N PRO A 103 4.28 -17.26 -4.44
CA PRO A 103 2.96 -17.45 -5.06
C PRO A 103 1.78 -17.28 -4.10
N CYS A 104 2.01 -17.36 -2.79
CA CYS A 104 0.98 -17.20 -1.75
C CYS A 104 0.92 -15.79 -1.15
N LEU A 105 1.81 -14.88 -1.56
CA LEU A 105 1.87 -13.53 -0.99
C LEU A 105 0.61 -12.76 -1.38
N GLU A 106 -0.17 -12.35 -0.38
CA GLU A 106 -1.42 -11.62 -0.51
C GLU A 106 -1.24 -10.12 -0.23
N ARG A 107 -0.33 -9.77 0.69
CA ARG A 107 -0.11 -8.38 1.11
C ARG A 107 1.37 -8.04 1.19
N LEU A 108 1.74 -6.92 0.58
CA LEU A 108 3.05 -6.32 0.71
C LEU A 108 2.90 -4.88 1.18
N LEU A 109 3.32 -4.63 2.40
CA LEU A 109 2.96 -3.42 3.13
C LEU A 109 4.18 -2.66 3.64
N PHE A 110 4.13 -1.33 3.58
CA PHE A 110 5.24 -0.46 3.95
C PHE A 110 4.77 0.75 4.77
N GLU A 111 5.49 1.00 5.85
CA GLU A 111 5.65 2.31 6.48
C GLU A 111 7.17 2.58 6.53
N SER A 112 7.67 3.63 5.88
CA SER A 112 9.10 3.96 5.91
C SER A 112 9.29 5.44 6.24
N PHE A 113 10.36 5.72 6.98
CA PHE A 113 10.88 7.07 7.24
C PHE A 113 12.19 7.32 6.49
N SER A 114 12.61 6.41 5.61
CA SER A 114 13.80 6.63 4.79
C SER A 114 13.56 7.81 3.85
N GLU A 115 14.55 8.68 3.70
CA GLU A 115 14.53 9.71 2.65
C GLU A 115 15.17 9.22 1.34
N GLN A 116 15.70 8.00 1.34
CA GLN A 116 16.42 7.44 0.21
C GLN A 116 15.50 6.67 -0.73
N ARG A 117 15.73 6.85 -2.03
CA ARG A 117 15.05 6.10 -3.07
C ARG A 117 15.47 4.64 -3.07
N ARG A 118 14.50 3.74 -3.05
CA ARG A 118 14.69 2.29 -3.04
C ARG A 118 13.82 1.56 -4.07
N PRO A 119 14.33 0.50 -4.71
CA PRO A 119 13.54 -0.36 -5.58
C PRO A 119 12.61 -1.30 -4.81
N VAL A 120 11.39 -1.45 -5.32
CA VAL A 120 10.45 -2.53 -4.94
C VAL A 120 10.21 -3.37 -6.19
N LYS A 121 10.73 -4.59 -6.22
CA LYS A 121 10.63 -5.48 -7.38
C LYS A 121 9.65 -6.62 -7.11
N ILE A 122 8.68 -6.80 -8.00
CA ILE A 122 7.68 -7.84 -7.96
C ILE A 122 7.84 -8.68 -9.22
N VAL A 123 8.31 -9.92 -9.08
CA VAL A 123 8.55 -10.81 -10.23
C VAL A 123 7.46 -11.88 -10.32
N HIS A 124 7.37 -12.76 -9.31
CA HIS A 124 6.41 -13.86 -9.27
C HIS A 124 5.63 -13.83 -7.95
N ALA A 125 4.50 -13.12 -7.93
CA ALA A 125 3.59 -12.99 -6.79
C ALA A 125 2.13 -12.99 -7.26
N SER A 126 1.67 -14.14 -7.75
CA SER A 126 0.38 -14.28 -8.45
C SER A 126 -0.86 -14.05 -7.60
N ARG A 127 -0.72 -14.00 -6.27
CA ARG A 127 -1.82 -13.77 -5.33
C ARG A 127 -1.73 -12.42 -4.62
N LEU A 128 -0.84 -11.52 -5.06
CA LEU A 128 -0.67 -10.23 -4.40
C LEU A 128 -1.90 -9.36 -4.65
N GLU A 129 -2.70 -9.15 -3.60
CA GLU A 129 -3.98 -8.43 -3.65
C GLU A 129 -3.88 -7.04 -3.04
N VAL A 130 -3.00 -6.84 -2.05
CA VAL A 130 -2.84 -5.56 -1.34
C VAL A 130 -1.40 -5.06 -1.41
N LEU A 131 -1.22 -3.81 -1.82
CA LEU A 131 0.09 -3.15 -1.92
C LEU A 131 0.01 -1.72 -1.36
N GLY A 132 0.82 -1.40 -0.35
CA GLY A 132 0.95 -0.02 0.10
C GLY A 132 1.48 0.19 1.53
N PHE A 133 1.83 1.41 1.94
CA PHE A 133 1.81 2.62 1.13
C PHE A 133 3.05 2.71 0.23
N LEU A 134 2.84 2.83 -1.08
CA LEU A 134 3.89 3.15 -2.03
C LEU A 134 4.07 4.67 -2.12
N ASP A 135 5.16 5.17 -1.57
CA ASP A 135 5.57 6.57 -1.73
C ASP A 135 6.34 6.80 -3.04
N PHE A 136 5.88 7.67 -3.93
CA PHE A 136 6.53 7.92 -5.23
C PHE A 136 7.84 8.73 -5.15
N GLN A 137 8.09 9.40 -4.03
CA GLN A 137 9.40 10.02 -3.78
C GLN A 137 10.45 8.96 -3.50
N LEU A 138 10.06 7.89 -2.78
CA LEU A 138 10.96 6.92 -2.17
C LEU A 138 10.99 5.58 -2.91
N HIS A 139 9.88 5.12 -3.47
CA HIS A 139 9.75 3.78 -4.04
C HIS A 139 9.77 3.83 -5.56
N THR A 140 10.66 3.02 -6.15
CA THR A 140 10.65 2.73 -7.59
C THR A 140 10.11 1.31 -7.79
N LEU A 141 8.89 1.21 -8.32
CA LEU A 141 8.25 -0.09 -8.56
C LEU A 141 8.76 -0.73 -9.85
N GLU A 142 9.01 -2.03 -9.81
CA GLU A 142 9.33 -2.87 -10.97
C GLU A 142 8.42 -4.11 -10.94
N ILE A 143 7.72 -4.35 -12.04
CA ILE A 143 6.80 -5.49 -12.20
C ILE A 143 7.28 -6.33 -13.38
N GLY A 144 7.51 -7.63 -13.17
CA GLY A 144 7.88 -8.55 -14.25
C GLY A 144 9.17 -8.14 -14.99
N GLY A 145 10.11 -7.49 -14.29
CA GLY A 145 11.34 -6.95 -14.89
C GLY A 145 11.18 -5.61 -15.61
N THR A 146 9.99 -5.02 -15.61
CA THR A 146 9.73 -3.69 -16.17
C THR A 146 9.67 -2.64 -15.07
N VAL A 147 10.61 -1.69 -15.09
CA VAL A 147 10.61 -0.55 -14.16
C VAL A 147 9.51 0.43 -14.56
N ILE A 148 8.62 0.74 -13.62
CA ILE A 148 7.50 1.65 -13.83
C ILE A 148 8.02 3.10 -13.82
N ARG A 149 7.76 3.85 -14.90
CA ARG A 149 8.21 5.24 -15.07
C ARG A 149 7.07 6.13 -15.53
N ALA A 150 7.10 7.38 -15.11
CA ALA A 150 6.11 8.39 -15.50
C ALA A 150 6.00 8.50 -17.04
N GLY A 151 4.79 8.35 -17.57
CA GLY A 151 4.50 8.54 -19.00
C GLY A 151 4.90 7.38 -19.91
N MET A 152 5.23 6.21 -19.36
CA MET A 152 5.59 5.05 -20.18
C MET A 152 4.36 4.40 -20.84
N THR A 153 4.57 3.81 -22.01
CA THR A 153 3.59 2.95 -22.68
C THR A 153 3.70 1.53 -22.12
N MET A 154 2.56 0.93 -21.75
CA MET A 154 2.54 -0.40 -21.13
C MET A 154 2.82 -1.52 -22.13
N LYS A 155 3.57 -2.52 -21.67
CA LYS A 155 3.71 -3.86 -22.29
C LYS A 155 3.01 -4.87 -21.38
N ASP A 156 2.50 -5.96 -21.94
CA ASP A 156 1.72 -6.98 -21.19
C ASP A 156 2.47 -7.57 -19.99
N GLY A 157 3.80 -7.61 -20.02
CA GLY A 157 4.64 -8.14 -18.93
C GLY A 157 4.74 -7.25 -17.67
N ALA A 158 4.16 -6.05 -17.68
CA ALA A 158 4.18 -5.12 -16.52
C ALA A 158 2.83 -5.09 -15.77
N LEU A 159 1.91 -5.99 -16.09
CA LEU A 159 0.59 -6.06 -15.47
C LEU A 159 0.60 -6.94 -14.21
N LEU A 160 -0.14 -6.53 -13.20
CA LEU A 160 -0.38 -7.29 -11.98
C LEU A 160 -1.90 -7.38 -11.75
N PRO A 161 -2.61 -8.29 -12.45
CA PRO A 161 -4.06 -8.39 -12.40
C PRO A 161 -4.60 -8.91 -11.07
N SER A 162 -3.76 -9.49 -10.21
CA SER A 162 -4.17 -9.94 -8.88
C SER A 162 -4.43 -8.78 -7.91
N LEU A 163 -3.89 -7.59 -8.17
CA LEU A 163 -3.94 -6.48 -7.23
C LEU A 163 -5.36 -5.85 -7.18
N LYS A 164 -5.94 -5.82 -5.98
CA LYS A 164 -7.29 -5.30 -5.69
C LYS A 164 -7.27 -4.01 -4.88
N ILE A 165 -6.29 -3.86 -3.98
CA ILE A 165 -6.16 -2.68 -3.10
C ILE A 165 -4.77 -2.08 -3.28
N LEU A 166 -4.73 -0.81 -3.67
CA LEU A 166 -3.51 -0.03 -3.80
C LEU A 166 -3.57 1.18 -2.87
N ALA A 167 -2.53 1.38 -2.07
CA ALA A 167 -2.33 2.61 -1.32
C ALA A 167 -1.02 3.29 -1.71
N VAL A 168 -1.09 4.59 -2.02
CA VAL A 168 0.07 5.38 -2.47
C VAL A 168 0.16 6.72 -1.74
N LYS A 169 1.37 7.22 -1.56
CA LYS A 169 1.65 8.59 -1.11
C LYS A 169 2.04 9.42 -2.33
N VAL A 170 1.34 10.54 -2.55
CA VAL A 170 1.45 11.35 -3.78
C VAL A 170 1.57 12.83 -3.43
N ARG A 171 2.52 13.50 -4.07
CA ARG A 171 2.69 14.96 -4.04
C ARG A 171 2.15 15.54 -5.34
N PHE A 172 0.87 15.92 -5.33
CA PHE A 172 0.18 16.48 -6.50
C PHE A 172 0.83 17.76 -7.05
N SER A 173 1.68 18.43 -6.27
CA SER A 173 2.50 19.56 -6.71
C SER A 173 3.60 19.19 -7.72
N HIS A 174 3.82 17.90 -8.02
CA HIS A 174 4.83 17.43 -8.97
C HIS A 174 4.19 16.63 -10.11
N ASP A 175 4.30 17.15 -11.34
CA ASP A 175 3.67 16.53 -12.52
C ASP A 175 4.22 15.13 -12.80
N LYS A 176 5.48 14.90 -12.41
CA LYS A 176 6.12 13.58 -12.53
C LYS A 176 5.42 12.52 -11.69
N GLU A 177 4.97 12.84 -10.49
CA GLU A 177 4.27 11.89 -9.61
C GLU A 177 2.85 11.63 -10.08
N VAL A 178 2.17 12.68 -10.54
CA VAL A 178 0.87 12.58 -11.21
C VAL A 178 0.93 11.64 -12.43
N LYS A 179 1.93 11.83 -13.31
CA LYS A 179 2.16 10.94 -14.47
C LYS A 179 2.54 9.52 -14.05
N MET A 180 3.23 9.36 -12.92
CA MET A 180 3.56 8.05 -12.36
C MET A 180 2.31 7.34 -11.82
N LEU A 181 1.43 8.06 -11.11
CA LEU A 181 0.15 7.53 -10.63
C LEU A 181 -0.67 6.98 -11.78
N HIS A 182 -0.89 7.78 -12.82
CA HIS A 182 -1.65 7.36 -13.99
C HIS A 182 -1.03 6.13 -14.66
N THR A 183 0.31 6.08 -14.73
CA THR A 183 1.02 4.90 -15.23
C THR A 183 0.73 3.68 -14.35
N LEU A 184 0.87 3.79 -13.04
CA LEU A 184 0.62 2.69 -12.10
C LEU A 184 -0.81 2.15 -12.19
N LEU A 185 -1.80 3.02 -12.30
CA LEU A 185 -3.20 2.60 -12.44
C LEU A 185 -3.43 1.73 -13.68
N ARG A 186 -2.61 1.88 -14.74
CA ARG A 186 -2.65 1.01 -15.92
C ARG A 186 -2.00 -0.36 -15.70
N CYS A 187 -1.20 -0.55 -14.66
CA CYS A 187 -0.63 -1.85 -14.30
C CYS A 187 -1.64 -2.79 -13.62
N PHE A 188 -2.74 -2.25 -13.10
CA PHE A 188 -3.64 -2.96 -12.17
C PHE A 188 -5.07 -3.03 -12.73
N PRO A 189 -5.32 -3.88 -13.75
CA PRO A 189 -6.60 -3.89 -14.46
C PRO A 189 -7.79 -4.29 -13.57
N CYS A 190 -7.57 -4.99 -12.46
CA CYS A 190 -8.62 -5.45 -11.55
C CYS A 190 -8.65 -4.67 -10.22
N LEU A 191 -8.07 -3.46 -10.19
CA LEU A 191 -8.03 -2.63 -9.00
C LEU A 191 -9.45 -2.25 -8.55
N GLU A 192 -9.80 -2.58 -7.30
CA GLU A 192 -11.13 -2.34 -6.73
C GLU A 192 -11.15 -1.14 -5.77
N THR A 193 -10.05 -0.95 -5.02
CA THR A 193 -9.91 0.11 -4.02
C THR A 193 -8.59 0.86 -4.19
N LEU A 194 -8.67 2.18 -4.28
CA LEU A 194 -7.51 3.07 -4.36
C LEU A 194 -7.48 3.99 -3.14
N HIS A 195 -6.39 3.95 -2.37
CA HIS A 195 -6.09 4.92 -1.32
C HIS A 195 -5.02 5.89 -1.80
N ILE A 196 -5.31 7.18 -1.68
CA ILE A 196 -4.35 8.25 -1.92
C ILE A 196 -4.10 8.99 -0.62
N MET A 197 -2.83 9.04 -0.21
CA MET A 197 -2.38 9.93 0.84
C MET A 197 -1.68 11.13 0.20
N SER A 198 -2.29 12.31 0.31
CA SER A 198 -1.68 13.54 -0.21
C SER A 198 -0.56 13.99 0.72
N ILE A 199 0.64 14.15 0.15
CA ILE A 199 1.80 14.65 0.88
C ILE A 199 2.04 16.10 0.46
N PRO A 200 2.15 17.05 1.41
CA PRO A 200 2.51 18.41 1.08
C PRO A 200 3.92 18.47 0.52
N SER A 201 4.15 19.44 -0.37
CA SER A 201 5.48 19.77 -0.84
C SER A 201 5.77 21.24 -0.59
N TRP A 202 7.00 21.51 -0.16
CA TRP A 202 7.52 22.87 0.01
C TRP A 202 7.97 23.49 -1.34
N SER A 203 8.08 22.67 -2.39
CA SER A 203 8.42 23.07 -3.76
C SER A 203 7.37 22.54 -4.73
N ALA A 204 6.83 23.40 -5.59
CA ALA A 204 5.87 23.01 -6.62
C ALA A 204 6.46 23.22 -8.02
N ASP A 205 6.14 22.32 -8.95
CA ASP A 205 6.46 22.52 -10.37
C ASP A 205 5.64 23.71 -10.90
N ARG A 206 6.29 24.62 -11.64
CA ARG A 206 5.67 25.84 -12.22
C ARG A 206 4.68 25.56 -13.37
N GLY A 207 4.38 24.29 -13.67
CA GLY A 207 3.49 23.87 -14.77
C GLY A 207 2.00 23.96 -14.45
N ASP A 208 1.18 24.01 -15.50
CA ASP A 208 -0.28 23.93 -15.40
C ASP A 208 -0.73 22.47 -15.29
N CYS A 209 -1.39 22.12 -14.18
CA CYS A 209 -1.84 20.75 -13.93
C CYS A 209 -3.09 20.37 -14.70
N ALA A 210 -3.91 21.33 -15.15
CA ALA A 210 -5.14 21.03 -15.86
C ALA A 210 -4.85 20.31 -17.19
N GLU A 211 -3.82 20.75 -17.92
CA GLU A 211 -3.39 20.11 -19.17
C GLU A 211 -2.89 18.68 -18.96
N THR A 212 -2.22 18.41 -17.83
CA THR A 212 -1.65 17.10 -17.53
C THR A 212 -2.73 16.04 -17.35
N TRP A 213 -3.83 16.36 -16.66
CA TRP A 213 -4.95 15.42 -16.48
C TRP A 213 -5.85 15.32 -17.71
N ASN A 214 -6.11 16.45 -18.39
CA ASN A 214 -6.87 16.46 -19.65
C ASN A 214 -6.17 15.61 -20.73
N SER A 215 -4.84 15.60 -20.75
CA SER A 215 -4.01 14.80 -21.67
C SER A 215 -3.99 13.30 -21.34
N MET A 216 -4.27 12.91 -20.09
CA MET A 216 -4.25 11.50 -19.65
C MET A 216 -5.42 10.66 -20.18
N GLY A 217 -6.45 11.31 -20.72
CA GLY A 217 -7.46 10.69 -21.57
C GLY A 217 -8.43 9.72 -20.89
N SER A 218 -9.40 9.25 -21.68
CA SER A 218 -10.44 8.29 -21.29
C SER A 218 -9.92 6.85 -21.28
N SER A 219 -8.85 6.57 -20.54
CA SER A 219 -8.35 5.20 -20.40
C SER A 219 -9.31 4.38 -19.51
N ASN A 220 -9.71 3.19 -19.99
CA ASN A 220 -10.63 2.27 -19.30
C ASN A 220 -9.96 1.47 -18.16
N CYS A 221 -8.73 1.82 -17.75
CA CYS A 221 -7.95 1.07 -16.77
C CYS A 221 -8.57 1.02 -15.36
N LEU A 222 -9.54 1.90 -15.09
CA LEU A 222 -10.23 2.01 -13.80
C LEU A 222 -11.65 1.44 -13.82
N SER A 223 -11.98 0.62 -14.82
CA SER A 223 -13.33 0.03 -14.98
C SER A 223 -13.79 -0.84 -13.81
N HIS A 224 -12.86 -1.38 -13.02
CA HIS A 224 -13.15 -2.19 -11.83
C HIS A 224 -13.11 -1.40 -10.52
N LEU A 225 -12.70 -0.12 -10.56
CA LEU A 225 -12.55 0.69 -9.37
C LEU A 225 -13.93 1.00 -8.76
N LYS A 226 -14.14 0.55 -7.51
CA LYS A 226 -15.41 0.75 -6.78
C LYS A 226 -15.26 1.77 -5.68
N THR A 227 -14.09 1.79 -5.04
CA THR A 227 -13.83 2.57 -3.83
C THR A 227 -12.60 3.44 -4.03
N PHE A 228 -12.75 4.72 -3.73
CA PHE A 228 -11.65 5.68 -3.68
C PHE A 228 -11.59 6.27 -2.28
N VAL A 229 -10.41 6.28 -1.66
CA VAL A 229 -10.23 6.78 -0.29
C VAL A 229 -9.13 7.83 -0.26
N LEU A 230 -9.47 8.99 0.28
CA LEU A 230 -8.57 10.11 0.46
C LEU A 230 -8.09 10.18 1.91
N HIS A 231 -6.77 10.18 2.10
CA HIS A 231 -6.11 10.35 3.39
C HIS A 231 -5.44 11.72 3.47
N GLY A 232 -5.80 12.51 4.50
CA GLY A 232 -5.17 13.81 4.75
C GLY A 232 -5.41 14.83 3.62
N PHE A 233 -6.60 14.78 3.02
CA PHE A 233 -7.01 15.69 1.94
C PHE A 233 -6.99 17.15 2.38
N ARG A 234 -6.48 18.05 1.53
CA ARG A 234 -6.30 19.47 1.83
C ARG A 234 -7.09 20.39 0.90
N GLY A 235 -7.77 19.84 -0.10
CA GLY A 235 -8.60 20.64 -1.01
C GLY A 235 -7.80 21.56 -1.92
N LEU A 236 -6.52 21.27 -2.15
CA LEU A 236 -5.72 22.05 -3.11
C LEU A 236 -6.24 21.82 -4.53
N ASP A 237 -6.17 22.84 -5.39
CA ASP A 237 -6.71 22.78 -6.76
C ASP A 237 -6.26 21.51 -7.53
N ARG A 238 -4.99 21.13 -7.37
CA ARG A 238 -4.42 19.94 -8.02
C ARG A 238 -4.96 18.62 -7.48
N GLU A 239 -5.31 18.58 -6.19
CA GLU A 239 -5.98 17.42 -5.57
C GLU A 239 -7.42 17.32 -6.09
N GLN A 240 -8.14 18.46 -6.15
CA GLN A 240 -9.51 18.50 -6.66
C GLN A 240 -9.63 18.07 -8.12
N LEU A 241 -8.65 18.41 -8.97
CA LEU A 241 -8.59 17.94 -10.36
C LEU A 241 -8.46 16.41 -10.44
N PHE A 242 -7.65 15.81 -9.57
CA PHE A 242 -7.51 14.35 -9.52
C PHE A 242 -8.79 13.67 -9.01
N ASP A 243 -9.41 14.23 -7.97
CA ASP A 243 -10.66 13.71 -7.45
C ASP A 243 -11.76 13.73 -8.53
N SER A 244 -11.87 14.83 -9.27
CA SER A 244 -12.79 14.95 -10.41
C SER A 244 -12.55 13.82 -11.41
N TYR A 245 -11.28 13.62 -11.81
CA TYR A 245 -10.89 12.57 -12.74
C TYR A 245 -11.27 11.17 -12.26
N ILE A 246 -11.08 10.84 -10.98
CA ILE A 246 -11.45 9.53 -10.43
C ILE A 246 -12.96 9.37 -10.29
N LEU A 247 -13.67 10.41 -9.83
CA LEU A 247 -15.12 10.39 -9.66
C LEU A 247 -15.83 10.23 -11.01
N GLU A 248 -15.28 10.79 -12.10
CA GLU A 248 -15.77 10.60 -13.47
C GLU A 248 -15.69 9.15 -13.96
N LYS A 249 -14.87 8.31 -13.32
CA LYS A 249 -14.79 6.86 -13.64
C LYS A 249 -15.95 6.05 -13.08
N GLY A 250 -16.90 6.69 -12.38
CA GLY A 250 -18.12 6.03 -11.92
C GLY A 250 -17.92 5.16 -10.68
N ILE A 251 -17.02 5.57 -9.78
CA ILE A 251 -16.85 4.88 -8.50
C ILE A 251 -18.14 4.88 -7.68
N LYS A 252 -18.30 3.89 -6.80
CA LYS A 252 -19.49 3.75 -5.94
C LYS A 252 -19.32 4.38 -4.57
N THR A 253 -18.08 4.43 -4.08
CA THR A 253 -17.80 4.87 -2.71
C THR A 253 -16.59 5.78 -2.67
N LEU A 254 -16.77 6.95 -2.05
CA LEU A 254 -15.71 7.89 -1.71
C LEU A 254 -15.51 7.88 -0.19
N GLY A 255 -14.37 7.38 0.27
CA GLY A 255 -13.96 7.42 1.67
C GLY A 255 -13.11 8.65 1.95
N ILE A 256 -13.36 9.34 3.06
CA ILE A 256 -12.54 10.49 3.46
C ILE A 256 -12.04 10.29 4.88
N VAL A 257 -10.72 10.12 5.00
CA VAL A 257 -10.01 9.99 6.27
C VAL A 257 -9.54 11.36 6.71
N CYS A 258 -10.31 11.97 7.62
CA CYS A 258 -9.91 13.18 8.33
C CYS A 258 -8.85 12.82 9.38
N GLY A 259 -7.82 13.66 9.55
CA GLY A 259 -6.88 13.52 10.67
C GLY A 259 -7.59 13.70 12.01
N ASP A 260 -6.92 13.35 13.11
CA ASP A 260 -7.41 13.37 14.51
C ASP A 260 -7.88 14.75 15.04
N SER A 261 -8.03 15.76 14.19
CA SER A 261 -8.78 16.97 14.52
C SER A 261 -10.27 16.65 14.56
N ASP A 262 -10.74 16.30 15.75
CA ASP A 262 -12.15 16.34 16.16
C ASP A 262 -12.84 17.55 15.51
N GLY A 263 -13.84 17.31 14.64
CA GLY A 263 -14.88 18.31 14.40
C GLY A 263 -15.32 18.62 12.97
N VAL A 264 -14.66 18.15 11.90
CA VAL A 264 -15.26 18.28 10.55
C VAL A 264 -16.17 17.09 10.29
N LEU A 265 -17.24 16.99 11.10
CA LEU A 265 -18.48 16.41 10.58
C LEU A 265 -18.76 17.11 9.27
N LEU A 266 -19.14 16.36 8.24
CA LEU A 266 -19.81 16.87 7.05
C LEU A 266 -21.07 17.62 7.51
N LYS A 267 -20.94 18.84 8.04
CA LYS A 267 -22.05 19.73 8.43
C LYS A 267 -22.47 20.49 7.18
N GLY A 268 -22.80 19.74 6.13
CA GLY A 268 -23.63 20.23 5.03
C GLY A 268 -25.06 19.84 5.32
N ASN A 269 -25.99 20.80 5.27
CA ASN A 269 -27.43 20.51 5.29
C ASN A 269 -27.76 19.54 4.14
N ALA A 270 -28.66 18.58 4.40
CA ALA A 270 -29.18 17.70 3.36
C ALA A 270 -29.84 18.54 2.25
N PRO A 271 -29.42 18.42 0.98
CA PRO A 271 -30.22 18.95 -0.10
C PRO A 271 -31.45 18.06 -0.23
N SER A 272 -32.61 18.63 0.09
CA SER A 272 -33.91 18.10 -0.31
C SER A 272 -34.00 18.21 -1.83
N GLY A 273 -33.60 17.15 -2.53
CA GLY A 273 -33.66 17.06 -3.97
C GLY A 273 -33.61 15.59 -4.38
N GLY A 274 -34.77 15.01 -4.67
CA GLY A 274 -34.85 13.67 -5.23
C GLY A 274 -34.15 13.63 -6.58
N SER A 275 -33.10 12.81 -6.68
CA SER A 275 -32.59 12.35 -7.96
C SER A 275 -32.41 10.84 -7.87
N SER A 276 -33.22 10.13 -8.63
CA SER A 276 -33.17 8.68 -8.82
C SER A 276 -31.99 8.27 -9.72
N GLY A 277 -30.81 8.85 -9.49
CA GLY A 277 -29.57 8.56 -10.21
C GLY A 277 -28.58 7.78 -9.34
N SER A 278 -27.68 7.06 -9.99
CA SER A 278 -26.53 6.35 -9.38
C SER A 278 -25.62 7.32 -8.59
N GLY A 279 -26.01 7.66 -7.36
CA GLY A 279 -25.25 8.56 -6.49
C GLY A 279 -24.01 7.89 -5.88
N ILE A 280 -23.00 8.69 -5.57
CA ILE A 280 -21.75 8.27 -4.95
C ILE A 280 -21.95 8.25 -3.43
N SER A 281 -21.61 7.12 -2.79
CA SER A 281 -21.64 7.02 -1.33
C SER A 281 -20.41 7.67 -0.71
N VAL A 282 -20.57 8.87 -0.17
CA VAL A 282 -19.50 9.59 0.55
C VAL A 282 -19.50 9.17 2.01
N CYS A 283 -18.44 8.51 2.44
CA CYS A 283 -18.30 7.89 3.74
C CYS A 283 -17.17 8.55 4.54
N PRO A 284 -17.44 9.03 5.77
CA PRO A 284 -16.38 9.26 6.72
C PRO A 284 -15.59 7.97 6.94
N ALA A 285 -14.27 8.07 6.96
CA ALA A 285 -13.38 6.94 7.17
C ALA A 285 -12.46 7.23 8.35
N SER A 286 -12.14 6.20 9.12
CA SER A 286 -11.12 6.28 10.16
C SER A 286 -9.88 5.55 9.66
N SER A 287 -8.70 6.14 9.81
CA SER A 287 -7.46 5.40 9.61
C SER A 287 -7.42 4.25 10.62
N CYS A 288 -7.19 3.03 10.14
CA CYS A 288 -6.85 1.89 11.01
C CYS A 288 -5.40 1.44 10.79
N TRP A 289 -4.63 2.24 10.05
CA TRP A 289 -3.26 1.94 9.69
C TRP A 289 -2.38 1.82 10.94
N SER A 290 -2.07 0.58 11.29
CA SER A 290 -1.29 0.21 12.47
C SER A 290 -0.61 -1.12 12.18
N PHE A 291 0.47 -1.41 12.90
CA PHE A 291 1.20 -2.67 12.76
C PHE A 291 0.28 -3.89 12.86
N GLN A 292 -0.63 -3.88 13.85
CA GLN A 292 -1.54 -5.01 14.09
C GLN A 292 -2.59 -5.19 13.00
N HIS A 293 -3.20 -4.11 12.51
CA HIS A 293 -4.20 -4.21 11.43
C HIS A 293 -3.56 -4.59 10.09
N ALA A 294 -2.32 -4.14 9.85
CA ALA A 294 -1.59 -4.46 8.63
C ALA A 294 -1.30 -5.97 8.48
N ILE A 295 -0.98 -6.66 9.59
CA ILE A 295 -0.71 -8.10 9.58
C ILE A 295 -1.94 -8.99 9.77
N ASP A 296 -3.08 -8.41 10.17
CA ASP A 296 -4.31 -9.16 10.41
C ASP A 296 -5.00 -9.56 9.10
N LEU A 297 -4.87 -10.84 8.75
CA LEU A 297 -5.46 -11.44 7.56
C LEU A 297 -7.00 -11.48 7.58
N SER A 298 -7.65 -11.24 8.72
CA SER A 298 -9.11 -11.13 8.82
C SER A 298 -9.65 -9.77 8.37
N VAL A 299 -8.80 -8.75 8.37
CA VAL A 299 -9.13 -7.39 7.92
C VAL A 299 -8.92 -7.29 6.41
N GLU A 300 -9.95 -7.02 5.61
CA GLU A 300 -9.85 -6.94 4.14
C GLU A 300 -8.99 -5.75 3.67
N ASP A 301 -9.32 -4.54 4.16
CA ASP A 301 -8.61 -3.30 3.88
C ASP A 301 -7.82 -2.87 5.14
N PRO A 302 -6.48 -2.98 5.15
CA PRO A 302 -5.67 -2.65 6.31
C PRO A 302 -5.47 -1.13 6.52
N PHE A 303 -5.91 -0.28 5.58
CA PHE A 303 -5.59 1.15 5.59
C PHE A 303 -6.68 2.00 6.25
N CYS A 304 -7.96 1.64 6.11
CA CYS A 304 -9.05 2.39 6.73
C CYS A 304 -10.29 1.55 7.03
N VAL A 305 -11.16 2.10 7.89
CA VAL A 305 -12.52 1.59 8.10
C VAL A 305 -13.52 2.63 7.61
N LEU A 306 -14.29 2.28 6.58
CA LEU A 306 -15.37 3.10 6.04
C LEU A 306 -16.60 3.04 6.96
N ARG A 307 -17.01 4.17 7.52
CA ARG A 307 -18.22 4.28 8.36
C ARG A 307 -19.46 4.43 7.49
N ARG A 308 -19.90 3.31 6.91
CA ARG A 308 -21.05 3.24 6.01
C ARG A 308 -22.38 3.64 6.68
N ASP A 309 -22.48 3.49 7.99
CA ASP A 309 -23.60 3.97 8.81
C ASP A 309 -23.77 5.50 8.78
N LYS A 310 -22.68 6.22 8.51
CA LYS A 310 -22.64 7.69 8.38
C LYS A 310 -22.50 8.15 6.93
N ALA A 311 -22.68 7.23 5.98
CA ALA A 311 -22.57 7.53 4.57
C ALA A 311 -23.67 8.49 4.10
N ARG A 312 -23.32 9.35 3.15
CA ARG A 312 -24.27 10.20 2.44
C ARG A 312 -24.21 9.88 0.96
N ILE A 313 -25.37 9.68 0.35
CA ILE A 313 -25.46 9.58 -1.10
C ILE A 313 -25.39 11.00 -1.65
N ALA A 314 -24.41 11.26 -2.51
CA ALA A 314 -24.17 12.54 -3.14
C ALA A 314 -24.18 12.39 -4.66
N SER A 315 -24.72 13.38 -5.36
CA SER A 315 -24.43 13.55 -6.79
C SER A 315 -22.93 13.81 -7.01
N PHE A 316 -22.45 13.64 -8.24
CA PHE A 316 -21.06 13.97 -8.59
C PHE A 316 -20.68 15.41 -8.18
N ALA A 317 -21.55 16.39 -8.48
CA ALA A 317 -21.32 17.79 -8.13
C ALA A 317 -21.26 18.02 -6.60
N GLU A 318 -22.07 17.30 -5.83
CA GLU A 318 -22.04 17.37 -4.37
C GLU A 318 -20.81 16.68 -3.79
N ALA A 319 -20.39 15.53 -4.31
CA ALA A 319 -19.16 14.87 -3.89
C ALA A 319 -17.94 15.78 -4.14
N MET A 320 -17.89 16.44 -5.29
CA MET A 320 -16.86 17.44 -5.61
C MET A 320 -16.88 18.63 -4.64
N ARG A 321 -18.06 19.16 -4.31
CA ARG A 321 -18.18 20.23 -3.30
C ARG A 321 -17.75 19.78 -1.91
N LEU A 322 -18.08 18.54 -1.53
CA LEU A 322 -17.68 17.97 -0.25
C LEU A 322 -16.16 17.85 -0.17
N CYS A 323 -15.49 17.33 -1.20
CA CYS A 323 -14.03 17.35 -1.30
C CYS A 323 -13.51 18.78 -1.11
N ALA A 324 -13.93 19.74 -1.96
CA ALA A 324 -13.47 21.12 -1.87
C ALA A 324 -13.69 21.77 -0.48
N SER A 325 -14.79 21.45 0.21
CA SER A 325 -15.11 21.97 1.55
C SER A 325 -14.29 21.34 2.68
N LEU A 326 -13.64 20.20 2.45
CA LEU A 326 -12.81 19.49 3.42
C LEU A 326 -11.35 19.93 3.39
N GLY A 327 -10.99 20.89 2.52
CA GLY A 327 -9.69 21.53 2.60
C GLY A 327 -9.59 22.33 3.90
N CYS A 328 -8.88 21.77 4.88
CA CYS A 328 -8.44 22.48 6.08
C CYS A 328 -7.27 23.41 5.78
#